data_AF-A0A7H4LEQ0-F1
#
_entry.id   AF-A0A7H4LEQ0-F1
#
_cell.length_a   1.000
_cell.length_b   1.000
_cell.length_c   1.000
_cell.angle_alpha   90.00
_cell.angle_beta   90.00
_cell.angle_gamma   90.00
#
_symmetry.space_group_name_H-M   'P 1'
#
loop_
_entity.id
_entity.type
_entity.pdbx_description
1 polymer ?
#
loop_
_entity_poly.entity_id
_entity_poly.type
_entity_poly.pdbx_seq_one_letter_code
_entity_poly.pdbx_strand_id
1 'polypeptide(L)'
;MCELSRPSTLVGDSVYWVFDGNEDGILKFDLDRHSLVNIEMPDLFRYYSCWSSFKIMSTDDGSFGLAVLEHQKFEMWERKVDCDGVAGWVLQKTFQLNTILGLGPIGGTDNLVLGYDEDDRAIYVRTDIGVCIIQLETMQFRNLGKDNFTTTAYYPYKSFYTAGI
;
A
#
# COMPACT_ATOMS: atom_id res chain seq x y z
N MET A 1 -11.53 -16.85 0.12
CA MET A 1 -10.56 -16.57 -0.96
C MET A 1 -10.97 -15.24 -1.54
N CYS A 2 -10.36 -14.14 -1.11
CA CYS A 2 -10.62 -12.83 -1.68
C CYS A 2 -9.46 -12.54 -2.61
N GLU A 3 -9.59 -12.93 -3.88
CA GLU A 3 -8.76 -12.36 -4.96
C GLU A 3 -9.23 -10.90 -5.13
N LEU A 4 -8.74 -10.05 -4.24
CA LEU A 4 -8.80 -8.62 -4.44
C LEU A 4 -7.75 -8.34 -5.50
N SER A 5 -8.20 -8.04 -6.72
CA SER A 5 -7.34 -7.47 -7.77
C SER A 5 -6.50 -6.35 -7.17
N ARG A 6 -5.21 -6.56 -6.93
CA ARG A 6 -4.33 -5.53 -6.37
C ARG A 6 -3.98 -4.55 -7.49
N PRO A 7 -4.44 -3.28 -7.45
CA PRO A 7 -4.12 -2.30 -8.47
C PRO A 7 -2.61 -2.13 -8.53
N SER A 8 -2.09 -1.89 -9.73
CA SER A 8 -0.75 -1.33 -9.84
C SER A 8 -0.64 0.00 -9.09
N THR A 9 0.59 0.38 -8.78
CA THR A 9 0.95 1.73 -8.37
C THR A 9 1.99 2.26 -9.35
N LEU A 10 1.81 3.47 -9.85
CA LEU A 10 2.83 4.22 -10.59
C LEU A 10 3.68 5.00 -9.59
N VAL A 11 4.99 4.82 -9.66
CA VAL A 11 5.96 5.60 -8.86
C VAL A 11 7.08 6.03 -9.80
N GLY A 12 7.19 7.35 -10.00
CA GLY A 12 8.04 7.89 -11.07
C GLY A 12 7.65 7.30 -12.42
N ASP A 13 8.63 6.86 -13.20
CA ASP A 13 8.44 6.24 -14.53
C ASP A 13 8.35 4.71 -14.46
N SER A 14 7.84 4.16 -13.36
CA SER A 14 7.76 2.72 -13.17
C SER A 14 6.43 2.29 -12.56
N VAL A 15 5.88 1.20 -13.09
CA VAL A 15 4.63 0.60 -12.64
C VAL A 15 4.95 -0.64 -11.80
N TYR A 16 4.29 -0.75 -10.65
CA TYR A 16 4.55 -1.80 -9.68
C TYR A 16 3.29 -2.62 -9.37
N TRP A 17 3.44 -3.93 -9.26
CA TRP A 17 2.39 -4.86 -8.81
C TRP A 17 2.93 -5.73 -7.69
N VAL A 18 2.14 -5.93 -6.65
CA VAL A 18 2.41 -6.96 -5.64
C VAL A 18 1.75 -8.25 -6.11
N PHE A 19 2.48 -9.37 -6.09
CA PHE A 19 1.88 -10.65 -6.45
C PHE A 19 0.73 -11.04 -5.50
N ASP A 20 -0.22 -11.80 -6.04
CA ASP A 20 -1.34 -12.37 -5.29
C ASP A 20 -0.98 -13.78 -4.77
N GLY A 21 -1.54 -14.15 -3.63
CA GLY A 21 -1.44 -15.51 -3.10
C GLY A 21 -0.13 -15.84 -2.39
N ASN A 22 0.44 -17.01 -2.69
CA ASN A 22 1.63 -17.58 -2.03
C ASN A 22 2.95 -17.21 -2.73
N GLU A 23 2.90 -16.39 -3.78
CA GLU A 23 4.11 -15.91 -4.45
C GLU A 23 4.56 -14.61 -3.79
N ASP A 24 5.74 -14.65 -3.18
CA ASP A 24 6.34 -13.48 -2.54
C ASP A 24 7.11 -12.67 -3.60
N GLY A 25 6.67 -11.44 -3.87
CA GLY A 25 7.42 -10.56 -4.75
C GLY A 25 6.65 -9.34 -5.23
N ILE A 26 7.41 -8.42 -5.82
CA ILE A 26 6.90 -7.19 -6.43
C ILE A 26 7.41 -7.17 -7.86
N LEU A 27 6.48 -7.11 -8.81
CA LEU A 27 6.80 -6.91 -10.21
C LEU A 27 6.97 -5.41 -10.47
N LYS A 28 8.12 -5.01 -11.02
CA LYS A 28 8.37 -3.65 -11.51
C LYS A 28 8.49 -3.67 -13.03
N PHE A 29 7.74 -2.81 -13.70
CA PHE A 29 7.90 -2.49 -15.11
C PHE A 29 8.42 -1.06 -15.25
N ASP A 30 9.60 -0.92 -15.85
CA ASP A 30 10.24 0.37 -16.15
C ASP A 30 9.72 0.87 -17.51
N LEU A 31 9.02 2.01 -17.51
CA LEU A 31 8.38 2.56 -18.71
C LEU A 31 9.40 3.04 -19.75
N ASP A 32 10.52 3.59 -19.31
CA ASP A 32 11.55 4.13 -20.19
C ASP A 32 12.36 3.01 -20.86
N ARG A 33 12.78 2.04 -20.05
CA ARG A 33 13.63 0.93 -20.49
C ARG A 33 12.83 -0.21 -21.11
N HIS A 34 11.51 -0.18 -20.98
CA HIS A 34 10.60 -1.26 -21.37
C HIS A 34 11.06 -2.61 -20.80
N SER A 35 11.47 -2.63 -19.54
CA SER A 35 12.03 -3.81 -18.89
C SER A 35 11.20 -4.22 -17.68
N LEU A 36 11.18 -5.52 -17.42
CA LEU A 36 10.43 -6.13 -16.34
C LEU A 36 11.41 -6.78 -15.37
N VAL A 37 11.31 -6.46 -14.08
CA VAL A 37 12.14 -7.06 -13.03
C VAL A 37 11.28 -7.49 -11.86
N ASN A 38 11.64 -8.60 -11.24
CA ASN A 38 11.05 -9.04 -9.97
C ASN A 38 11.92 -8.49 -8.83
N ILE A 39 11.26 -7.91 -7.83
CA ILE A 39 11.85 -7.36 -6.63
C ILE A 39 11.39 -8.21 -5.46
N GLU A 40 12.34 -8.71 -4.70
CA GLU A 40 12.07 -9.52 -3.51
C GLU A 40 11.38 -8.69 -2.43
N MET A 41 10.39 -9.31 -1.76
CA MET A 41 9.79 -8.79 -0.53
C MET A 41 10.78 -8.92 0.65
N PRO A 42 10.66 -8.09 1.70
CA PRO A 42 11.32 -8.33 2.98
C PRO A 42 11.15 -9.76 3.48
N ASP A 43 12.24 -10.42 3.90
CA ASP A 43 12.21 -11.80 4.42
C ASP A 43 11.23 -11.98 5.59
N LEU A 44 11.05 -10.94 6.41
CA LEU A 44 10.12 -10.93 7.53
C LEU A 44 8.67 -11.18 7.09
N PHE A 45 8.34 -10.93 5.82
CA PHE A 45 6.99 -11.07 5.28
C PHE A 45 6.57 -12.51 5.01
N ARG A 46 7.51 -13.45 5.01
CA ARG A 46 7.22 -14.89 4.97
C ARG A 46 6.42 -15.37 6.18
N TYR A 47 6.38 -14.58 7.25
CA TYR A 47 5.63 -14.86 8.48
C TYR A 47 4.27 -14.16 8.56
N TYR A 48 3.95 -13.28 7.59
CA TYR A 48 2.71 -12.54 7.59
C TYR A 48 1.56 -13.44 7.15
N SER A 49 0.42 -13.33 7.81
CA SER A 49 -0.74 -14.17 7.52
C SER A 49 -1.38 -13.82 6.16
N CYS A 50 -2.19 -14.73 5.61
CA CYS A 50 -2.99 -14.47 4.39
C CYS A 50 -4.03 -13.34 4.55
N TRP A 51 -4.20 -12.81 5.76
CA TRP A 51 -5.01 -11.63 6.05
C TRP A 51 -4.22 -10.32 5.99
N SER A 52 -2.92 -10.37 5.74
CA SER A 52 -2.08 -9.20 5.58
C SER A 52 -2.37 -8.53 4.23
N SER A 53 -2.43 -7.21 4.25
CA SER A 53 -2.64 -6.39 3.06
C SER A 53 -1.42 -5.55 2.76
N PHE A 54 -1.05 -5.54 1.48
CA PHE A 54 0.17 -4.93 0.97
C PHE A 54 -0.20 -3.94 -0.13
N LYS A 55 0.44 -2.77 -0.12
CA LYS A 55 0.27 -1.79 -1.20
C LYS A 55 1.57 -1.03 -1.45
N ILE A 56 1.94 -0.90 -2.72
CA ILE A 56 3.06 -0.06 -3.13
C ILE A 56 2.66 1.40 -2.97
N MET A 57 3.58 2.20 -2.44
CA MET A 57 3.45 3.64 -2.23
C MET A 57 4.71 4.36 -2.73
N SER A 58 4.61 5.65 -3.05
CA SER A 58 5.79 6.49 -3.27
C SER A 58 6.37 6.97 -1.93
N THR A 59 7.67 7.23 -1.91
CA THR A 59 8.38 7.80 -0.76
C THR A 59 8.81 9.24 -1.03
N ASP A 60 9.23 9.98 0.00
CA ASP A 60 9.53 11.42 -0.11
C ASP A 60 10.75 11.71 -0.97
N ASP A 61 11.66 10.74 -1.07
CA ASP A 61 12.86 10.78 -1.90
C ASP A 61 12.62 10.40 -3.37
N GLY A 62 11.36 10.17 -3.76
CA GLY A 62 10.99 9.73 -5.11
C GLY A 62 11.28 8.24 -5.37
N SER A 63 11.71 7.49 -4.36
CA SER A 63 11.76 6.03 -4.41
C SER A 63 10.36 5.43 -4.21
N PHE A 64 10.29 4.11 -4.16
CA PHE A 64 9.08 3.37 -3.83
C PHE A 64 9.22 2.66 -2.48
N GLY A 65 8.08 2.49 -1.84
CA GLY A 65 7.94 1.81 -0.56
C GLY A 65 6.78 0.84 -0.55
N LEU A 66 6.61 0.20 0.60
CA LEU A 66 5.53 -0.74 0.86
C LEU A 66 4.79 -0.35 2.14
N ALA A 67 3.48 -0.24 2.01
CA ALA A 67 2.54 -0.21 3.11
C ALA A 67 2.10 -1.65 3.43
N VAL A 68 2.26 -2.03 4.70
CA VAL A 68 1.84 -3.35 5.20
C VAL A 68 0.87 -3.16 6.35
N LEU A 69 -0.27 -3.82 6.28
CA LEU A 69 -1.26 -3.83 7.35
C LEU A 69 -1.59 -5.27 7.70
N GLU A 70 -1.28 -5.64 8.95
CA GLU A 70 -1.65 -6.91 9.56
C GLU A 70 -2.44 -6.63 10.83
N HIS A 71 -3.71 -7.04 10.86
CA HIS A 71 -4.67 -6.72 11.90
C HIS A 71 -4.80 -5.20 12.13
N GLN A 72 -4.07 -4.66 13.11
CA GLN A 72 -4.03 -3.23 13.44
C GLN A 72 -2.64 -2.64 13.27
N LYS A 73 -1.61 -3.47 13.10
CA LYS A 73 -0.24 -3.00 12.96
C LYS A 73 -0.04 -2.56 11.51
N PHE A 74 0.18 -1.27 11.34
CA PHE A 74 0.54 -0.70 10.05
C PHE A 74 2.02 -0.36 10.03
N GLU A 75 2.71 -0.76 8.96
CA GLU A 75 4.13 -0.53 8.75
C GLU A 75 4.39 0.08 7.38
N MET A 76 5.34 1.00 7.36
CA MET A 76 5.85 1.66 6.16
C MET A 76 7.30 1.24 5.97
N TRP A 77 7.56 0.60 4.84
CA TRP A 77 8.88 0.16 4.44
C TRP A 77 9.33 0.93 3.20
N GLU A 78 10.61 1.19 3.11
CA GLU A 78 11.23 1.89 1.99
C GLU A 78 12.35 1.01 1.41
N ARG A 79 12.43 0.95 0.08
CA ARG A 79 13.51 0.26 -0.62
C ARG A 79 14.69 1.23 -0.76
N LYS A 80 15.79 0.95 -0.06
CA LYS A 80 17.03 1.75 -0.11
C LYS A 80 18.17 0.95 -0.73
N VAL A 81 19.09 1.63 -1.39
CA VAL A 81 20.35 1.05 -1.84
C VAL A 81 21.44 1.48 -0.87
N ASP A 82 22.22 0.54 -0.37
CA ASP A 82 23.34 0.83 0.52
C ASP A 82 24.59 1.31 -0.25
N CYS A 83 25.68 1.58 0.48
CA CYS A 83 26.93 2.05 -0.11
C CYS A 83 27.61 1.02 -1.03
N ASP A 84 27.26 -0.26 -0.87
CA ASP A 84 27.80 -1.37 -1.67
C ASP A 84 26.94 -1.63 -2.92
N GLY A 85 25.89 -0.83 -3.13
CA GLY A 85 24.96 -0.96 -4.26
C GLY A 85 23.92 -2.06 -4.05
N VAL A 86 23.83 -2.63 -2.85
CA VAL A 86 22.86 -3.68 -2.53
C VAL A 86 21.56 -3.01 -2.08
N ALA A 87 20.46 -3.39 -2.74
CA ALA A 87 19.15 -2.90 -2.39
C ALA A 87 18.59 -3.70 -1.20
N GLY A 88 18.13 -3.00 -0.17
CA GLY A 88 17.55 -3.52 1.07
C GLY A 88 16.23 -2.84 1.42
N TRP A 89 15.43 -3.48 2.28
CA TRP A 89 14.20 -2.89 2.80
C TRP A 89 14.42 -2.36 4.21
N VAL A 90 13.99 -1.11 4.45
CA VAL A 90 14.17 -0.42 5.73
C VAL A 90 12.82 0.04 6.26
N LEU A 91 12.47 -0.41 7.47
CA LEU A 91 11.26 0.05 8.17
C LEU A 91 11.41 1.53 8.51
N GLN A 92 10.52 2.36 7.98
CA GLN A 92 10.49 3.81 8.22
C GLN A 92 9.58 4.18 9.38
N LYS A 93 8.38 3.60 9.44
CA LYS A 93 7.36 3.98 10.41
C LYS A 93 6.47 2.80 10.76
N THR A 94 6.07 2.73 12.03
CA THR A 94 5.07 1.78 12.53
C THR A 94 4.05 2.52 13.35
N PHE A 95 2.78 2.18 13.19
CA PHE A 95 1.71 2.69 14.04
C PHE A 95 0.60 1.67 14.20
N GLN A 96 -0.23 1.91 15.21
CA GLN A 96 -1.41 1.11 15.49
C GLN A 96 -2.63 1.82 14.92
N LEU A 97 -3.28 1.16 13.96
CA LEU A 97 -4.43 1.68 13.24
C LEU A 97 -5.58 2.04 14.19
N ASN A 98 -5.83 1.21 15.20
CA ASN A 98 -6.84 1.48 16.21
C ASN A 98 -6.57 2.79 16.97
N THR A 99 -5.32 3.10 17.29
CA THR A 99 -4.94 4.36 17.95
C THR A 99 -5.25 5.56 17.08
N ILE A 100 -4.93 5.49 15.78
CA ILE A 100 -5.25 6.57 14.83
C ILE A 100 -6.76 6.78 14.73
N LEU A 101 -7.51 5.69 14.61
CA LEU A 101 -8.95 5.72 14.38
C LEU A 101 -9.76 5.94 15.68
N GLY A 102 -9.11 6.00 16.84
CA GLY A 102 -9.78 6.05 18.13
C GLY A 102 -10.60 4.79 18.45
N LEU A 103 -10.22 3.65 17.85
CA LEU A 103 -10.83 2.36 18.11
C LEU A 103 -10.21 1.75 19.37
N GLY A 104 -11.02 1.02 20.12
CA GLY A 104 -10.52 0.26 21.27
C GLY A 104 -9.50 -0.83 20.86
N PRO A 105 -8.93 -1.57 21.82
CA PRO A 105 -7.95 -2.63 21.54
C PRO A 105 -8.47 -3.72 20.60
N ILE A 106 -9.79 -3.83 20.42
CA ILE A 106 -10.45 -4.82 19.56
C ILE A 106 -10.88 -4.19 18.21
N GLY A 107 -10.28 -3.08 17.78
CA GLY A 107 -10.58 -2.34 16.54
C GLY A 107 -10.32 -3.11 15.23
N GLY A 108 -11.03 -4.23 15.04
CA GLY A 108 -11.02 -5.09 13.87
C GLY A 108 -9.76 -5.95 13.72
N THR A 109 -9.94 -7.22 13.32
CA THR A 109 -8.85 -8.10 12.85
C THR A 109 -8.76 -8.17 11.32
N ASP A 110 -9.82 -7.75 10.63
CA ASP A 110 -10.04 -7.96 9.19
C ASP A 110 -9.90 -6.65 8.38
N ASN A 111 -9.05 -5.76 8.89
CA ASN A 111 -8.72 -4.50 8.24
C ASN A 111 -7.94 -4.76 6.95
N LEU A 112 -8.20 -3.96 5.92
CA LEU A 112 -7.68 -4.20 4.59
C LEU A 112 -7.30 -2.89 3.91
N VAL A 113 -6.07 -2.81 3.38
CA VAL A 113 -5.69 -1.74 2.45
C VAL A 113 -6.39 -1.99 1.11
N LEU A 114 -7.21 -1.02 0.71
CA LEU A 114 -8.02 -1.06 -0.50
C LEU A 114 -7.33 -0.40 -1.70
N GLY A 115 -6.48 0.60 -1.45
CA GLY A 115 -5.86 1.40 -2.48
C GLY A 115 -4.91 2.45 -1.91
N TYR A 116 -4.12 3.05 -2.81
CA TYR A 116 -3.21 4.14 -2.51
C TYR A 116 -3.44 5.26 -3.53
N ASP A 117 -3.53 6.48 -3.03
CA ASP A 117 -3.61 7.74 -3.78
C ASP A 117 -2.19 8.26 -3.96
N GLU A 118 -1.71 8.21 -5.19
CA GLU A 118 -0.35 8.64 -5.55
C GLU A 118 -0.17 10.15 -5.37
N ASP A 119 -1.23 10.93 -5.60
CA ASP A 119 -1.19 12.40 -5.54
C ASP A 119 -1.23 12.92 -4.10
N ASP A 120 -2.17 12.42 -3.27
CA ASP A 120 -2.32 12.88 -1.87
C ASP A 120 -1.46 12.08 -0.88
N ARG A 121 -0.75 11.05 -1.37
CA ARG A 121 0.02 10.11 -0.55
C ARG A 121 -0.83 9.54 0.59
N ALA A 122 -2.04 9.13 0.24
CA ALA A 122 -3.05 8.65 1.17
C ALA A 122 -3.43 7.21 0.88
N ILE A 123 -3.73 6.45 1.92
CA ILE A 123 -4.20 5.05 1.79
C ILE A 123 -5.68 4.97 2.11
N TYR A 124 -6.38 4.09 1.40
CA TYR A 124 -7.76 3.72 1.68
C TYR A 124 -7.75 2.42 2.47
N VAL A 125 -8.34 2.42 3.66
CA VAL A 125 -8.36 1.27 4.55
C VAL A 125 -9.79 0.94 4.92
N ARG A 126 -10.21 -0.30 4.65
CA ARG A 126 -11.46 -0.85 5.17
C ARG A 126 -11.27 -1.25 6.63
N THR A 127 -12.20 -0.83 7.48
CA THR A 127 -12.24 -1.14 8.91
C THR A 127 -13.66 -1.51 9.36
N ASP A 128 -13.83 -1.81 10.63
CA ASP A 128 -15.11 -2.06 11.28
C ASP A 128 -16.06 -0.85 11.30
N ILE A 129 -15.49 0.37 11.26
CA ILE A 129 -16.24 1.63 11.22
C ILE A 129 -16.49 2.15 9.80
N GLY A 130 -16.04 1.43 8.77
CA GLY A 130 -16.19 1.82 7.37
C GLY A 130 -14.85 1.99 6.66
N VAL A 131 -14.84 2.72 5.54
CA VAL A 131 -13.62 3.04 4.81
C VAL A 131 -13.03 4.35 5.33
N CYS A 132 -11.75 4.31 5.71
CA CYS A 132 -11.01 5.48 6.14
C CYS A 132 -9.93 5.82 5.11
N ILE A 133 -9.77 7.10 4.84
CA ILE A 133 -8.60 7.65 4.15
C ILE A 133 -7.60 8.04 5.23
N ILE A 134 -6.36 7.61 5.11
CA ILE A 134 -5.28 7.98 6.05
C ILE A 134 -4.17 8.65 5.25
N GLN A 135 -3.84 9.89 5.60
CA GLN A 135 -2.70 10.59 5.02
C GLN A 135 -1.42 10.07 5.68
N LEU A 136 -0.50 9.50 4.89
CA LEU A 136 0.66 8.78 5.44
C LEU A 136 1.67 9.69 6.15
N GLU A 137 1.78 10.96 5.76
CA GLU A 137 2.71 11.89 6.38
C GLU A 137 2.20 12.34 7.77
N THR A 138 1.01 12.93 7.80
CA THR A 138 0.42 13.54 9.01
C THR A 138 -0.26 12.53 9.93
N MET A 139 -0.56 11.33 9.43
CA MET A 139 -1.39 10.32 10.11
C MET A 139 -2.79 10.80 10.47
N GLN A 140 -3.27 11.87 9.82
CA GLN A 140 -4.66 12.28 9.92
C GLN A 140 -5.54 11.34 9.09
N PHE A 141 -6.74 11.07 9.59
CA PHE A 141 -7.69 10.23 8.89
C PHE A 141 -9.03 10.94 8.67
N ARG A 142 -9.73 10.50 7.63
CA ARG A 142 -11.11 10.87 7.33
C ARG A 142 -11.93 9.61 7.10
N ASN A 143 -13.03 9.44 7.82
CA ASN A 143 -13.97 8.34 7.59
C ASN A 143 -14.94 8.69 6.45
N LEU A 144 -15.10 7.80 5.48
CA LEU A 144 -16.02 7.92 4.35
C LEU A 144 -17.39 7.27 4.61
N GLY A 145 -17.53 6.51 5.69
CA GLY A 145 -18.76 5.84 6.09
C GLY A 145 -18.78 4.33 5.82
N LYS A 146 -19.90 3.71 6.20
CA LYS A 146 -20.20 2.28 6.04
C LYS A 146 -21.10 2.03 4.82
N ASP A 147 -20.71 2.49 3.64
CA ASP A 147 -21.39 1.99 2.44
C ASP A 147 -20.88 0.57 2.12
N ASN A 148 -21.64 -0.17 1.29
CA ASN A 148 -21.34 -1.55 0.88
C ASN A 148 -20.07 -1.62 0.01
N PHE A 149 -18.93 -1.33 0.61
CA PHE A 149 -17.61 -1.46 0.03
C PHE A 149 -17.20 -2.94 0.10
N THR A 150 -17.96 -3.74 -0.64
CA THR A 150 -17.75 -5.18 -0.77
C THR A 150 -16.49 -5.40 -1.58
N THR A 151 -15.36 -5.45 -0.88
CA THR A 151 -14.16 -6.17 -1.33
C THR A 151 -13.74 -5.82 -2.76
N THR A 152 -13.75 -4.53 -3.10
CA THR A 152 -13.33 -4.06 -4.41
C THR A 152 -12.10 -3.18 -4.22
N ALA A 153 -11.10 -3.38 -5.06
CA ALA A 153 -9.92 -2.54 -5.05
C ALA A 153 -10.26 -1.10 -5.44
N TYR A 154 -9.65 -0.14 -4.76
CA TYR A 154 -9.87 1.28 -5.00
C TYR A 154 -8.80 1.80 -5.95
N TYR A 155 -9.28 2.44 -7.02
CA TYR A 155 -8.46 3.15 -7.99
C TYR A 155 -8.74 4.65 -7.83
N PRO A 156 -8.06 5.35 -6.89
CA PRO A 156 -8.18 6.79 -6.78
C PRO A 156 -7.53 7.44 -8.02
N TYR A 157 -8.33 7.67 -9.06
CA TYR A 157 -7.92 8.43 -10.23
C TYR A 157 -8.34 9.89 -10.04
N LYS A 158 -7.38 10.82 -10.07
CA LYS A 158 -7.65 12.26 -10.06
C LYS A 158 -7.47 12.95 -11.40
N SER A 159 -6.77 12.32 -12.35
CA SER A 159 -6.56 12.88 -13.67
C SER A 159 -7.39 12.13 -14.71
N PHE A 160 -8.28 12.86 -15.37
CA PHE A 160 -8.84 12.46 -16.66
C PHE A 160 -7.99 13.13 -17.74
N TYR A 161 -7.56 12.37 -18.75
CA TYR A 161 -7.13 12.98 -20.00
C TYR A 161 -8.34 13.71 -20.59
N THR A 162 -8.42 15.02 -20.38
CA THR A 162 -9.23 15.85 -21.25
C THR A 162 -8.48 15.87 -22.58
N ALA A 163 -9.11 15.34 -23.63
CA ALA A 163 -8.58 15.48 -24.98
C ALA A 163 -8.36 16.98 -25.21
N GLY A 164 -7.09 17.39 -25.32
CA GLY A 164 -6.73 18.77 -25.65
C GLY A 164 -7.39 19.12 -26.97
N ILE A 165 -8.12 20.24 -26.99
CA ILE A 165 -8.55 20.92 -28.22
C ILE A 165 -7.33 21.56 -28.85
#